data_AF-A0A1V5RBZ3-F1
#
_entry.id   AF-A0A1V5RBZ3-F1
#
_cell.length_a   1.000
_cell.length_b   1.000
_cell.length_c   1.000
_cell.angle_alpha   90.00
_cell.angle_beta   90.00
_cell.angle_gamma   90.00
#
_symmetry.space_group_name_H-M   'P 1'
#
loop_
_entity.id
_entity.type
_entity.pdbx_description
1 polymer ?
#
loop_
_entity_poly.entity_id
_entity_poly.type
_entity_poly.pdbx_seq_one_letter_code
_entity_poly.pdbx_strand_id
1 'polypeptide(L)'
;MGYHGYNGVMANFHIDLYAWLFKHYLEDPVLAREVMDHLTVWAVAEARSYPVNAKYHRSLTGVPMSLTTRTKDPSLLNENGRHEIASLIRLEAQLRARLGLEP
;
A
#
# COMPACT_ATOMS: atom_id res chain seq x y z
N MET A 1 15.00 -17.48 -7.11
CA MET A 1 14.85 -16.72 -5.86
C MET A 1 13.51 -17.10 -5.25
N GLY A 2 13.52 -17.99 -4.25
CA GLY A 2 12.34 -18.59 -3.65
C GLY A 2 11.85 -17.85 -2.42
N TYR A 3 10.95 -16.90 -2.62
CA TYR A 3 10.09 -16.35 -1.58
C TYR A 3 8.66 -16.43 -2.12
N HIS A 4 8.05 -17.62 -2.02
CA HIS A 4 6.67 -17.89 -2.44
C HIS A 4 5.67 -17.31 -1.43
N GLY A 5 5.70 -15.99 -1.26
CA GLY A 5 4.78 -15.27 -0.40
C GLY A 5 5.33 -13.93 0.06
N TYR A 6 4.57 -12.86 -0.22
CA TYR A 6 4.77 -11.57 0.40
C TYR A 6 4.13 -11.59 1.81
N ASN A 7 4.96 -11.57 2.86
CA ASN A 7 4.52 -11.38 4.23
C ASN A 7 5.08 -10.05 4.72
N GLY A 8 4.36 -8.98 4.44
CA GLY A 8 4.72 -7.64 4.85
C GLY A 8 3.49 -6.86 5.25
N VAL A 9 3.71 -5.97 6.20
CA VAL A 9 2.71 -5.01 6.69
C VAL A 9 2.00 -4.25 5.56
N MET A 10 2.66 -4.07 4.41
CA MET A 10 2.16 -3.32 3.25
C MET A 10 1.01 -4.05 2.53
N ALA A 11 0.80 -5.34 2.79
CA ALA A 11 -0.39 -6.08 2.33
C ALA A 11 -1.69 -5.45 2.86
N ASN A 12 -1.61 -4.74 3.99
CA ASN A 12 -2.77 -4.02 4.52
C ASN A 12 -3.21 -2.84 3.66
N PHE A 13 -2.38 -2.39 2.71
CA PHE A 13 -2.67 -1.27 1.82
C PHE A 13 -3.08 -1.76 0.43
N HIS A 14 -2.22 -2.53 -0.27
CA HIS A 14 -2.43 -2.89 -1.68
C HIS A 14 -2.02 -4.33 -2.02
N ILE A 15 -2.65 -5.31 -1.36
CA ILE A 15 -2.41 -6.74 -1.61
C ILE A 15 -2.58 -7.15 -3.08
N ASP A 16 -3.48 -6.47 -3.81
CA ASP A 16 -3.78 -6.69 -5.22
C ASP A 16 -2.57 -6.40 -6.13
N LEU A 17 -1.82 -5.33 -5.85
CA LEU A 17 -0.60 -4.99 -6.59
C LEU A 17 0.52 -6.02 -6.36
N TYR A 18 0.65 -6.54 -5.14
CA TYR A 18 1.57 -7.64 -4.85
C TYR A 18 1.18 -8.93 -5.58
N ALA A 19 -0.13 -9.23 -5.64
CA ALA A 19 -0.63 -10.39 -6.37
C ALA A 19 -0.39 -10.26 -7.89
N TRP A 20 -0.64 -9.06 -8.45
CA TRP A 20 -0.34 -8.77 -9.85
C TRP A 20 1.14 -8.95 -10.16
N LEU A 21 2.02 -8.40 -9.33
CA LEU A 21 3.46 -8.52 -9.50
C LEU A 21 3.89 -9.99 -9.47
N PHE A 22 3.42 -10.76 -8.50
CA PHE A 22 3.76 -12.18 -8.39
C PHE A 22 3.31 -13.00 -9.62
N LYS A 23 2.21 -12.61 -10.26
CA LYS A 23 1.70 -13.30 -11.46
C LYS A 23 2.44 -12.90 -12.74
N HIS A 24 2.83 -11.63 -12.90
CA HIS A 24 3.31 -11.09 -14.18
C HIS A 24 4.81 -10.76 -14.20
N TYR A 25 5.57 -10.98 -13.12
CA TYR A 25 6.99 -10.58 -13.05
C TYR A 25 7.90 -11.21 -14.10
N LEU A 26 7.55 -12.38 -14.64
CA LEU A 26 8.29 -13.05 -15.71
C LEU A 26 7.84 -12.64 -17.12
N GLU A 27 6.60 -12.14 -17.24
CA GLU A 27 5.99 -11.80 -18.53
C GLU A 27 6.47 -10.45 -19.02
N ASP A 28 6.54 -9.46 -18.13
CA ASP A 28 7.07 -8.14 -18.41
C ASP A 28 7.97 -7.66 -17.25
N PRO A 29 9.29 -7.93 -17.32
CA PRO A 29 10.21 -7.56 -16.26
C PRO A 29 10.40 -6.03 -16.12
N VAL A 30 10.12 -5.25 -17.18
CA VAL A 30 10.24 -3.79 -17.14
C VAL A 30 9.07 -3.19 -16.36
N LEU A 31 7.83 -3.60 -16.70
CA LEU A 31 6.65 -3.17 -15.97
C LEU A 31 6.66 -3.69 -14.52
N ALA A 32 7.09 -4.93 -14.31
CA ALA A 32 7.25 -5.50 -12.97
C ALA A 32 8.25 -4.71 -12.12
N ARG A 33 9.34 -4.20 -12.72
CA ARG A 33 10.29 -3.33 -12.03
C ARG A 33 9.66 -2.00 -11.64
N GLU A 34 8.89 -1.38 -12.51
CA GLU A 34 8.18 -0.14 -12.21
C GLU A 34 7.20 -0.32 -11.04
N VAL A 35 6.42 -1.40 -11.05
CA VAL A 35 5.51 -1.75 -9.93
C VAL A 35 6.31 -1.97 -8.64
N MET A 36 7.43 -2.70 -8.69
CA MET A 36 8.32 -2.89 -7.54
C MET A 36 8.87 -1.57 -6.99
N ASP A 37 9.26 -0.63 -7.86
CA ASP A 37 9.80 0.66 -7.45
C ASP A 37 8.72 1.52 -6.76
N HIS A 38 7.48 1.50 -7.26
CA HIS A 38 6.33 2.11 -6.57
C HIS A 38 6.13 1.52 -5.17
N LEU A 39 6.03 0.19 -5.07
CA LEU A 39 5.83 -0.52 -3.80
C LEU A 39 6.95 -0.21 -2.80
N THR A 40 8.19 -0.09 -3.27
CA THR A 40 9.36 0.22 -2.43
C THR A 40 9.28 1.62 -1.85
N VAL A 41 8.93 2.62 -2.66
CA VAL A 41 8.81 4.01 -2.20
C VAL A 41 7.62 4.17 -1.25
N TRP A 42 6.49 3.53 -1.56
CA TRP A 42 5.28 3.60 -0.73
C TRP A 42 5.47 2.95 0.64
N ALA A 43 6.26 1.89 0.75
CA ALA A 43 6.59 1.27 2.03
C ALA A 43 7.20 2.26 3.05
N VAL A 44 7.88 3.32 2.59
CA VAL A 44 8.41 4.39 3.46
C VAL A 44 7.28 5.20 4.11
N ALA A 45 6.25 5.58 3.33
CA ALA A 45 5.09 6.31 3.84
C ALA A 45 4.28 5.43 4.82
N GLU A 46 4.22 4.13 4.54
CA GLU A 46 3.52 3.16 5.37
C GLU A 46 4.24 2.87 6.70
N ALA A 47 5.57 2.93 6.75
CA ALA A 47 6.33 2.69 7.97
C ALA A 47 6.18 3.80 9.03
N ARG A 48 5.90 5.05 8.62
CA ARG A 48 5.97 6.25 9.48
C ARG A 48 5.03 6.19 10.71
N SER A 49 3.81 5.69 10.57
CA SER A 49 2.82 5.66 11.68
C SER A 49 2.04 4.35 11.77
N TYR A 50 2.58 3.25 11.23
CA TYR A 50 1.94 1.94 11.33
C TYR A 50 1.72 1.50 12.80
N PRO A 51 0.52 1.00 13.19
CA PRO A 51 -0.62 0.64 12.34
C PRO A 51 -1.72 1.70 12.16
N VAL A 52 -1.52 2.93 12.64
CA VAL A 52 -2.55 3.99 12.60
C VAL A 52 -2.86 4.40 11.16
N ASN A 53 -1.84 4.61 10.33
CA ASN A 53 -2.00 4.96 8.91
C ASN A 53 -2.66 3.86 8.08
N ALA A 54 -2.40 2.59 8.37
CA ALA A 54 -3.04 1.46 7.69
C ALA A 54 -4.54 1.42 7.94
N LYS A 55 -4.96 1.67 9.20
CA LYS A 55 -6.39 1.80 9.52
C LYS A 55 -7.03 3.02 8.85
N TYR A 56 -6.29 4.13 8.77
CA TYR A 56 -6.76 5.32 8.06
C TYR A 56 -6.93 5.06 6.56
N HIS A 57 -5.95 4.40 5.92
CA HIS A 57 -6.04 3.98 4.51
C HIS A 57 -7.25 3.06 4.28
N ARG A 58 -7.45 2.05 5.14
CA ARG A 58 -8.62 1.15 5.06
C ARG A 58 -9.94 1.88 5.21
N SER A 59 -10.01 2.85 6.12
CA SER A 59 -11.20 3.68 6.28
C SER A 59 -11.53 4.51 5.04
N LEU A 60 -10.53 4.93 4.27
CA LEU A 60 -10.73 5.68 3.02
C LEU A 60 -11.00 4.77 1.82
N THR A 61 -10.56 3.51 1.87
CA THR A 61 -10.74 2.51 0.80
C THR A 61 -11.96 1.60 1.01
N GLY A 62 -12.89 2.00 1.88
CA GLY A 62 -14.22 1.37 1.99
C GLY A 62 -14.42 0.44 3.20
N VAL A 63 -13.42 0.27 4.08
CA VAL A 63 -13.57 -0.49 5.33
C VAL A 63 -13.40 0.46 6.52
N PRO A 64 -14.50 1.02 7.07
CA PRO A 64 -14.42 1.94 8.22
C PRO A 64 -13.66 1.30 9.38
N MET A 65 -12.62 1.98 9.87
CA MET A 65 -11.83 1.53 11.01
C MET A 65 -11.61 2.66 12.00
N SER A 66 -11.66 2.34 13.30
CA SER A 66 -11.17 3.25 14.33
C SER A 66 -9.64 3.37 14.26
N LEU A 67 -9.14 4.60 14.34
CA LEU A 67 -7.69 4.88 14.40
C LEU A 67 -7.05 4.46 15.72
N THR A 68 -7.83 4.07 16.73
CA THR A 68 -7.31 3.58 18.00
C THR A 68 -6.49 2.32 17.78
N THR A 69 -5.26 2.31 18.29
CA THR A 69 -4.38 1.13 18.28
C THR A 69 -3.85 0.86 19.69
N ARG A 70 -3.43 -0.38 19.97
CA ARG A 70 -2.86 -0.74 21.27
C ARG A 70 -1.41 -0.28 21.44
N THR A 71 -0.71 -0.04 20.34
CA THR A 71 0.76 0.14 20.33
C THR A 71 1.17 1.58 20.04
N LYS A 72 0.35 2.34 19.32
CA LYS A 72 0.66 3.71 18.90
C LYS A 72 -0.52 4.64 19.09
N ASP A 73 -0.21 5.86 19.50
CA ASP A 73 -1.18 6.92 19.67
C ASP A 73 -1.66 7.42 18.28
N PRO A 74 -2.99 7.60 18.07
CA PRO A 74 -3.53 8.13 16.82
C PRO A 74 -2.97 9.51 16.42
N SER A 75 -2.52 10.32 17.38
CA SER A 75 -1.90 11.64 17.13
C SER A 75 -0.59 11.56 16.33
N LEU A 76 0.06 10.40 16.29
CA LEU A 76 1.23 10.17 15.43
C LEU A 76 0.89 10.26 13.93
N LEU A 77 -0.38 10.08 13.56
CA LEU A 77 -0.89 10.40 12.23
C LEU A 77 -1.28 11.89 12.18
N ASN A 78 -0.25 12.73 12.04
CA ASN A 78 -0.41 14.16 11.84
C ASN A 78 -0.99 14.47 10.45
N GLU A 79 -1.29 15.75 10.20
CA GLU A 79 -1.87 16.22 8.94
C GLU A 79 -1.06 15.81 7.71
N ASN A 80 0.27 15.95 7.77
CA ASN A 80 1.16 15.51 6.69
C ASN A 80 1.01 14.00 6.41
N GLY A 81 0.97 13.16 7.46
CA GLY A 81 0.74 11.72 7.31
C GLY A 81 -0.61 11.39 6.68
N ARG A 82 -1.66 12.19 6.92
CA ARG A 82 -2.95 12.02 6.24
C ARG A 82 -2.86 12.38 4.76
N HIS A 83 -2.15 13.44 4.41
CA HIS A 83 -1.90 13.81 3.01
C HIS A 83 -1.05 12.78 2.28
N GLU A 84 -0.07 12.17 2.95
CA GLU A 84 0.73 11.06 2.41
C GLU A 84 -0.17 9.89 2.03
N ILE A 85 -1.05 9.45 2.94
CA ILE A 85 -2.00 8.35 2.66
C ILE A 85 -3.01 8.72 1.56
N ALA A 86 -3.54 9.95 1.55
CA ALA A 86 -4.44 10.37 0.49
C ALA A 86 -3.75 10.37 -0.88
N SER A 87 -2.47 10.78 -0.92
CA SER A 87 -1.67 10.79 -2.15
C SER A 87 -1.31 9.37 -2.59
N LEU A 88 -1.00 8.50 -1.64
CA LEU A 88 -0.79 7.07 -1.87
C LEU A 88 -2.01 6.46 -2.55
N ILE A 89 -3.22 6.65 -2.02
CA ILE A 89 -4.47 6.10 -2.61
C ILE A 89 -4.66 6.57 -4.06
N ARG A 90 -4.37 7.84 -4.38
CA ARG A 90 -4.48 8.34 -5.76
C ARG A 90 -3.45 7.70 -6.69
N LEU A 91 -2.22 7.53 -6.24
CA LEU A 91 -1.15 6.90 -7.03
C LEU A 91 -1.42 5.40 -7.22
N GLU A 92 -1.93 4.72 -6.19
CA GLU A 92 -2.38 3.34 -6.30
C GLU A 92 -3.49 3.19 -7.34
N ALA A 93 -4.49 4.09 -7.34
CA ALA A 93 -5.57 4.05 -8.32
C ALA A 93 -5.05 4.25 -9.77
N GLN A 94 -4.09 5.14 -9.97
CA GLN A 94 -3.45 5.34 -11.28
C GLN A 94 -2.68 4.08 -11.73
N LEU A 95 -1.95 3.45 -10.81
CA LEU A 95 -1.22 2.23 -11.11
C LEU A 95 -2.17 1.07 -11.41
N ARG A 96 -3.21 0.86 -10.59
CA ARG A 96 -4.27 -0.15 -10.82
C ARG A 96 -4.91 0.00 -12.20
N ALA A 97 -5.26 1.23 -12.58
CA ALA A 97 -5.83 1.52 -13.90
C ALA A 97 -4.86 1.15 -15.04
N ARG A 98 -3.56 1.40 -14.89
CA ARG A 98 -2.53 1.01 -15.87
C ARG A 98 -2.34 -0.50 -15.97
N LEU A 99 -2.49 -1.22 -14.86
CA LEU A 99 -2.35 -2.66 -14.78
C LEU A 99 -3.64 -3.42 -15.15
N GLY A 100 -4.73 -2.71 -15.44
CA GLY A 100 -6.05 -3.31 -15.73
C GLY A 100 -6.68 -3.99 -14.51
N LEU A 101 -6.33 -3.55 -13.30
CA LEU A 101 -6.92 -4.04 -12.05
C LEU A 101 -8.18 -3.21 -11.74
N GLU A 102 -9.30 -3.88 -11.50
CA GLU A 102 -10.52 -3.21 -11.03
C GLU A 102 -10.36 -2.73 -9.57
N PRO A 103 -10.98 -1.58 -9.20
CA PRO A 103 -10.89 -1.01 -7.86
C PRO A 103 -11.60 -1.81 -6.75
#